data_AF-A0A962UI88-F1
#
_entry.id   AF-A0A962UI88-F1
#
_cell.length_a   1.000
_cell.length_b   1.000
_cell.length_c   1.000
_cell.angle_alpha   90.00
_cell.angle_beta   90.00
_cell.angle_gamma   90.00
#
_symmetry.space_group_name_H-M   'P 1'
#
loop_
_entity.id
_entity.type
_entity.pdbx_description
1 polymer ?
#
loop_
_entity_poly.entity_id
_entity_poly.type
_entity_poly.pdbx_seq_one_letter_code
_entity_poly.pdbx_strand_id
1 'polypeptide(L)' 'MDNEEINRRLAHYQAVAKRADIKLTPQRLEIFRIVAASEEHPSAEVVHQAVRTRMPMVSLDTVYRT' A
#
# COMPACT_ATOMS: atom_id res chain seq x y z
N MET A 1 -12.81 -8.27 -4.36
CA MET A 1 -12.22 -7.62 -5.54
C MET A 1 -11.31 -8.58 -6.31
N ASP A 2 -11.34 -8.55 -7.65
CA ASP A 2 -10.46 -9.40 -8.46
C ASP A 2 -9.00 -8.89 -8.48
N ASN A 3 -8.07 -9.77 -8.86
CA ASN A 3 -6.64 -9.43 -8.92
C ASN A 3 -6.31 -8.41 -10.02
N GLU A 4 -7.15 -8.32 -11.06
CA GLU A 4 -6.94 -7.44 -12.20
C GLU A 4 -7.18 -5.97 -11.82
N GLU A 5 -8.22 -5.72 -11.04
CA GLU A 5 -8.58 -4.44 -10.44
C GLU A 5 -7.49 -3.94 -9.49
N ILE A 6 -6.97 -4.82 -8.62
CA ILE A 6 -5.84 -4.49 -7.73
C ILE A 6 -4.64 -4.03 -8.55
N ASN A 7 -4.30 -4.77 -9.61
CA ASN A 7 -3.19 -4.43 -10.49
C ASN A 7 -3.43 -3.12 -11.24
N ARG A 8 -4.67 -2.85 -11.67
CA ARG A 8 -5.05 -1.57 -12.28
C ARG A 8 -4.86 -0.40 -11.33
N ARG A 9 -5.32 -0.53 -10.08
CA ARG A 9 -5.14 0.49 -9.02
C ARG A 9 -3.66 0.72 -8.71
N LEU A 10 -2.87 -0.35 -8.61
CA LEU A 10 -1.42 -0.27 -8.41
C LEU A 10 -0.71 0.45 -9.56
N ALA A 11 -1.03 0.10 -10.82
CA ALA A 11 -0.46 0.74 -11.99
C ALA A 11 -0.80 2.23 -12.04
N HIS A 12 -2.04 2.60 -11.71
CA HIS A 12 -2.46 3.99 -11.61
C HIS A 12 -1.67 4.74 -10.53
N TYR A 13 -1.54 4.18 -9.33
CA TYR A 13 -0.76 4.76 -8.24
C TYR A 13 0.70 4.97 -8.63
N GLN A 14 1.34 3.98 -9.25
CA GLN A 14 2.72 4.09 -9.71
C GLN A 14 2.89 5.22 -10.73
N ALA A 15 1.95 5.37 -11.67
CA ALA A 15 1.98 6.43 -12.67
C ALA A 15 1.83 7.82 -12.04
N VAL A 16 0.91 7.98 -11.09
CA VAL A 16 0.69 9.26 -10.38
C VAL A 16 1.89 9.61 -9.51
N ALA A 17 2.38 8.68 -8.71
CA ALA A 17 3.54 8.90 -7.83
C ALA A 17 4.80 9.24 -8.65
N LYS A 18 5.02 8.59 -9.79
CA LYS A 18 6.12 8.93 -10.71
C LYS A 18 6.00 10.35 -11.25
N ARG A 19 4.79 10.79 -11.64
CA ARG A 19 4.55 12.16 -12.12
C ARG A 19 4.74 13.20 -11.03
N ALA A 20 4.47 12.83 -9.78
CA ALA A 20 4.61 13.69 -8.61
C ALA A 20 6.03 13.65 -7.98
N ASP A 21 6.99 12.94 -8.60
CA ASP A 21 8.34 12.71 -8.06
C ASP A 21 8.35 12.10 -6.63
N ILE A 22 7.32 11.31 -6.31
CA ILE A 22 7.21 10.61 -5.04
C ILE A 22 7.97 9.29 -5.15
N LYS A 23 9.00 9.12 -4.31
CA LYS A 23 9.76 7.87 -4.22
C LYS A 23 8.86 6.71 -3.76
N LEU A 24 8.73 5.71 -4.62
CA LEU A 24 8.03 4.45 -4.35
C LEU A 24 8.99 3.41 -3.81
N THR A 25 9.06 3.28 -2.48
CA THR A 25 9.81 2.20 -1.83
C THR A 25 9.00 0.89 -1.84
N PRO A 26 9.65 -0.28 -1.68
CA PRO A 26 8.93 -1.55 -1.55
C PRO A 26 7.88 -1.54 -0.43
N GLN A 27 8.17 -0.85 0.69
CA GLN A 27 7.23 -0.70 1.80
C GLN A 27 5.97 0.08 1.40
N ARG A 28 6.13 1.22 0.71
CA ARG A 28 5.00 2.04 0.24
C ARG A 28 4.13 1.28 -0.76
N LEU A 29 4.75 0.50 -1.64
CA LEU A 29 4.03 -0.34 -2.59
C LEU A 29 3.22 -1.45 -1.90
N GLU A 30 3.79 -2.10 -0.88
CA GLU A 30 3.06 -3.14 -0.15
C GLU A 30 1.91 -2.55 0.69
N ILE A 31 2.14 -1.42 1.36
CA ILE A 31 1.09 -0.68 2.07
C ILE A 31 -0.05 -0.33 1.11
N PHE A 32 0.28 0.25 -0.05
CA PHE A 32 -0.74 0.59 -1.04
C PHE A 32 -1.43 -0.65 -1.59
N ARG A 33 -0.75 -1.78 -1.78
CA ARG A 33 -1.37 -3.04 -2.22
C ARG A 33 -2.44 -3.51 -1.23
N ILE A 34 -2.16 -3.46 0.08
CA ILE A 34 -3.13 -3.84 1.12
C ILE A 34 -4.35 -2.92 1.09
N VAL A 35 -4.13 -1.60 1.02
CA VAL A 35 -5.22 -0.61 0.94
C VAL A 35 -6.02 -0.79 -0.34
N ALA A 36 -5.34 -0.94 -1.48
CA ALA A 36 -5.98 -1.12 -2.77
C ALA A 36 -6.84 -2.37 -2.83
N ALA A 37 -6.43 -3.46 -2.16
CA ALA A 37 -7.13 -4.73 -2.07
C ALA A 37 -8.35 -4.74 -1.11
N SER A 38 -8.44 -3.75 -0.22
CA SER A 38 -9.57 -3.63 0.71
C SER A 38 -10.77 -2.95 0.04
N GLU A 39 -11.96 -3.48 0.29
CA GLU A 39 -13.24 -2.85 -0.06
C GLU A 39 -13.84 -2.07 1.11
N GLU A 40 -13.18 -2.12 2.27
CA GLU A 40 -13.58 -1.43 3.50
C GLU A 40 -12.67 -0.21 3.75
N HIS A 41 -12.81 0.39 4.93
CA HIS A 41 -11.95 1.47 5.41
C HIS A 41 -11.07 0.97 6.57
N PRO A 42 -9.98 0.23 6.27
CA PRO A 42 -9.13 -0.32 7.33
C PRO A 42 -8.42 0.80 8.09
N SER A 43 -8.27 0.62 9.40
CA SER A 43 -7.44 1.52 10.21
C SER A 43 -5.95 1.32 9.89
N ALA A 44 -5.10 2.27 10.31
CA ALA A 44 -3.65 2.15 10.13
C ALA A 44 -3.09 0.91 10.83
N GLU A 45 -3.64 0.52 11.98
CA GLU A 45 -3.28 -0.70 12.71
C GLU A 45 -3.64 -1.97 11.94
N VAL A 46 -4.81 -1.99 11.29
CA VAL A 46 -5.23 -3.11 10.44
C VAL A 46 -4.28 -3.27 9.25
N VAL A 47 -3.95 -2.15 8.59
CA VAL A 47 -2.97 -2.14 7.49
C VAL A 47 -1.59 -2.59 7.99
N HIS A 48 -1.15 -2.08 9.14
CA HIS A 48 0.13 -2.46 9.74
C HIS A 48 0.22 -3.96 10.00
N GLN A 49 -0.79 -4.57 10.62
CA GLN A 49 -0.80 -6.01 10.88
C GLN A 49 -0.75 -6.81 9.58
N ALA A 50 -1.51 -6.40 8.56
CA ALA A 50 -1.53 -7.07 7.26
C ALA A 50 -0.17 -6.98 6.55
N VAL A 51 0.43 -5.79 6.48
CA VAL A 51 1.75 -5.58 5.83
C VAL A 51 2.85 -6.35 6.56
N ARG A 52 2.80 -6.40 7.90
CA ARG A 52 3.82 -7.07 8.72
C ARG A 52 3.94 -8.57 8.45
N THR A 53 2.88 -9.21 7.90
CA THR A 53 2.93 -10.62 7.48
C THR A 53 3.96 -10.88 6.39
N ARG A 54 4.21 -9.89 5.53
CA ARG A 54 5.15 -9.96 4.40
C ARG A 54 6.40 -9.11 4.62
N MET A 55 6.29 -8.05 5.42
CA MET A 55 7.39 -7.15 5.74
C MET A 55 7.49 -6.96 7.27
N PRO A 56 8.09 -7.91 8.02
CA PRO A 56 8.10 -7.90 9.48
C PRO A 56 8.73 -6.66 10.12
N MET A 57 9.62 -5.99 9.39
CA MET A 57 10.36 -4.81 9.82
C MET A 57 9.58 -3.49 9.68
N VAL A 58 8.38 -3.51 9.10
CA VAL A 58 7.54 -2.31 8.95
C VAL A 58 6.98 -1.90 10.32
N SER A 59 7.21 -0.64 10.69
CA SER A 59 6.63 -0.04 11.89
C SER A 59 5.27 0.57 11.58
N LEU A 60 4.46 0.81 12.62
CA LEU A 60 3.20 1.56 12.48
C LEU A 60 3.45 2.99 11.95
N ASP A 61 4.53 3.64 12.37
CA ASP A 61 4.97 4.95 11.85
C ASP A 61 5.18 4.93 10.32
N THR A 62 5.70 3.83 9.78
CA THR A 62 5.90 3.68 8.32
C THR A 62 4.56 3.70 7.58
N VAL A 63 3.51 3.14 8.17
CA VAL A 63 2.15 3.16 7.61
C VAL A 63 1.61 4.58 7.59
N TYR A 64 1.77 5.35 8.67
CA TYR A 64 1.32 6.74 8.75
C TYR A 64 2.06 7.71 7.82
N ARG A 65 3.32 7.43 7.47
CA ARG A 65 4.16 8.28 6.60
C ARG A 65 4.05 7.95 5.10
N THR A 66 3.16 7.02 4.75
CA THR A 66 2.89 6.61 3.37
C THR A 66 1.65 7.32 2.87
#